data_AF-A0A919RG48-F1
#
_entry.id   AF-A0A919RG48-F1
#
_cell.length_a   1.000
_cell.length_b   1.000
_cell.length_c   1.000
_cell.angle_alpha   90.00
_cell.angle_beta   90.00
_cell.angle_gamma   90.00
#
_symmetry.space_group_name_H-M   'P 1'
#
loop_
_entity.id
_entity.type
_entity.pdbx_description
1 polymer ?
#
loop_
_entity_poly.entity_id
_entity_poly.type
_entity_poly.pdbx_seq_one_letter_code
_entity_poly.pdbx_strand_id
1 'polypeptide(L)'
;MGKTEMLADFLRAQARRQLDRVEYRDDGRNARCALALLDAALYATELEEDDALIVELTEAGCFGPAQFDPGEEATRAVRAWEGGEPRDLLRFVVMISKVQLMS
;
A
#
# COMPACT_ATOMS: atom_id res chain seq x y z
N MET A 1 -9.63 1.07 -15.04
CA MET A 1 -9.34 1.04 -13.59
C MET A 1 -8.68 2.35 -13.25
N GLY A 2 -9.22 3.08 -12.27
CA GLY A 2 -8.61 4.33 -11.78
C GLY A 2 -7.31 4.06 -11.02
N LYS A 3 -6.47 5.08 -10.78
CA LYS A 3 -5.26 4.90 -9.98
C LYS A 3 -5.60 4.58 -8.53
N THR A 4 -6.64 5.23 -8.00
CA THR A 4 -7.14 5.02 -6.64
C THR A 4 -7.63 3.58 -6.46
N GLU A 5 -8.33 3.07 -7.47
CA GLU A 5 -8.77 1.68 -7.55
C GLU A 5 -7.58 0.71 -7.61
N MET A 6 -6.58 0.97 -8.47
CA MET A 6 -5.37 0.13 -8.58
C MET A 6 -4.61 0.05 -7.26
N LEU A 7 -4.46 1.18 -6.57
CA LEU A 7 -3.83 1.25 -5.26
C LEU A 7 -4.64 0.46 -4.22
N ALA A 8 -5.96 0.65 -4.17
CA ALA A 8 -6.82 -0.07 -3.25
C ALA A 8 -6.75 -1.59 -3.48
N ASP A 9 -6.73 -2.05 -4.73
CA ASP A 9 -6.64 -3.47 -5.05
C ASP A 9 -5.28 -4.08 -4.69
N PHE A 10 -4.19 -3.33 -4.88
CA PHE A 10 -2.89 -3.75 -4.38
C PHE A 10 -2.90 -3.93 -2.85
N LEU A 11 -3.48 -2.98 -2.10
CA LEU A 11 -3.57 -3.03 -0.65
C LEU A 11 -4.44 -4.20 -0.18
N ARG A 12 -5.60 -4.44 -0.82
CA ARG A 12 -6.47 -5.61 -0.56
C ARG A 12 -5.74 -6.92 -0.83
N ALA A 13 -4.95 -7.00 -1.91
CA ALA A 13 -4.16 -8.18 -2.21
C ALA A 13 -3.09 -8.44 -1.14
N GLN A 14 -2.42 -7.39 -0.64
CA GLN A 14 -1.47 -7.54 0.48
C GLN A 14 -2.19 -7.92 1.77
N ALA A 15 -3.36 -7.35 2.08
CA ALA A 15 -4.16 -7.71 3.24
C ALA A 15 -4.56 -9.18 3.23
N ARG A 16 -5.06 -9.68 2.09
CA ARG A 16 -5.40 -11.09 1.90
C ARG A 16 -4.19 -11.99 2.12
N ARG A 17 -3.02 -11.62 1.58
CA ARG A 17 -1.78 -12.37 1.81
C ARG A 17 -1.41 -12.47 3.29
N GLN A 18 -1.71 -11.44 4.09
CA GLN A 18 -1.49 -11.50 5.54
C GLN A 18 -2.48 -12.43 6.23
N LEU A 19 -3.77 -12.36 5.86
CA LEU A 19 -4.81 -13.26 6.38
C LEU A 19 -4.50 -14.75 6.08
N ASP A 20 -4.02 -15.05 4.88
CA ASP A 20 -3.63 -16.40 4.49
C ASP A 20 -2.42 -16.95 5.28
N ARG A 21 -1.72 -16.10 6.05
CA ARG A 21 -0.53 -16.42 6.84
C ARG A 21 -0.74 -16.26 8.35
N VAL A 22 -1.98 -16.08 8.80
CA VAL A 22 -2.26 -15.98 10.23
C VAL A 22 -1.91 -17.30 10.91
N GLU A 23 -1.03 -17.23 11.90
CA GLU A 23 -0.55 -18.38 12.66
C GLU A 23 -0.54 -18.04 14.15
N TYR A 24 -0.81 -19.02 15.03
CA TYR A 24 -0.80 -18.79 16.48
C TYR A 24 0.49 -18.13 17.02
N ARG A 25 1.63 -18.35 16.33
CA ARG A 25 2.94 -17.81 16.72
C ARG A 25 3.20 -16.38 16.25
N ASP A 26 2.31 -15.79 15.44
CA ASP A 26 2.46 -14.42 14.94
C ASP A 26 1.96 -13.36 15.93
N ASP A 27 1.43 -13.76 17.09
CA ASP A 27 0.88 -12.87 18.12
C ASP A 27 -0.17 -11.87 17.57
N GLY A 28 -0.96 -12.32 16.61
CA GLY A 28 -1.97 -11.53 15.93
C GLY A 28 -1.40 -10.47 14.98
N ARG A 29 -0.09 -10.46 14.73
CA ARG A 29 0.58 -9.48 13.87
C ARG A 29 0.00 -9.47 12.46
N ASN A 30 -0.15 -10.62 11.84
CA ASN A 30 -0.64 -10.68 10.46
C ASN A 30 -2.11 -10.21 10.37
N ALA A 31 -2.91 -10.50 11.40
CA ALA A 31 -4.29 -9.98 11.49
C ALA A 31 -4.32 -8.44 11.62
N ARG A 32 -3.43 -7.86 12.45
CA ARG A 32 -3.30 -6.40 12.59
C ARG A 32 -2.82 -5.74 11.29
N CYS A 33 -1.81 -6.32 10.63
CA CYS A 33 -1.38 -5.85 9.31
C CYS A 33 -2.53 -5.92 8.30
N ALA A 34 -3.28 -7.02 8.26
CA ALA A 34 -4.39 -7.17 7.33
C ALA A 34 -5.46 -6.09 7.54
N LEU A 35 -5.84 -5.84 8.80
CA LEU A 35 -6.82 -4.81 9.15
C LEU A 35 -6.33 -3.42 8.70
N ALA A 36 -5.09 -3.05 9.05
CA ALA A 36 -4.51 -1.77 8.67
C ALA A 36 -4.45 -1.58 7.14
N LEU A 37 -4.20 -2.65 6.39
CA LEU A 37 -4.18 -2.60 4.92
C LEU A 37 -5.59 -2.50 4.31
N LEU A 38 -6.62 -3.05 4.96
CA LEU A 38 -8.00 -2.87 4.55
C LEU A 38 -8.47 -1.43 4.81
N ASP A 39 -8.12 -0.86 5.96
CA ASP A 39 -8.39 0.55 6.27
C ASP A 39 -7.69 1.47 5.26
N ALA A 40 -6.44 1.15 4.89
CA ALA A 40 -5.72 1.89 3.87
C ALA A 40 -6.33 1.74 2.47
N ALA A 41 -6.88 0.57 2.13
CA ALA A 41 -7.57 0.38 0.86
C ALA A 41 -8.89 1.17 0.78
N LEU A 42 -9.63 1.27 1.90
CA LEU A 42 -10.82 2.11 2.00
C LEU A 42 -10.46 3.59 1.83
N TYR A 43 -9.44 4.05 2.55
CA TYR A 43 -8.91 5.40 2.40
C TYR A 43 -8.52 5.70 0.95
N ALA A 44 -7.81 4.77 0.28
CA ALA A 44 -7.40 4.94 -1.11
C ALA A 44 -8.60 5.12 -2.06
N THR A 45 -9.73 4.45 -1.83
CA THR A 45 -10.93 4.62 -2.65
C THR A 45 -11.67 5.95 -2.44
N GLU A 46 -11.37 6.67 -1.36
CA GLU A 46 -11.94 7.99 -1.06
C GLU A 46 -11.11 9.13 -1.64
N LEU A 47 -9.91 8.84 -2.17
CA LEU A 47 -9.08 9.85 -2.82
C LEU A 47 -9.61 10.18 -4.21
N GLU A 48 -9.47 11.45 -4.59
CA GLU A 48 -9.64 11.88 -5.97
C GLU A 48 -8.41 11.51 -6.81
N GLU A 49 -8.58 11.34 -8.11
CA GLU A 49 -7.49 10.96 -9.03
C GLU A 49 -6.39 12.05 -9.16
N ASP A 50 -6.72 13.29 -8.80
CA ASP A 50 -5.80 14.43 -8.75
C ASP A 50 -5.35 14.77 -7.31
N ASP A 51 -5.68 13.95 -6.31
CA ASP A 51 -5.16 14.11 -4.96
C ASP A 51 -3.62 14.11 -4.97
N ALA A 52 -3.02 14.97 -4.15
CA ALA A 52 -1.57 15.16 -4.09
C ALA A 52 -0.82 13.84 -3.86
N LEU A 53 -1.36 12.90 -3.07
CA LEU A 53 -0.74 11.59 -2.86
C LEU A 53 -0.74 10.73 -4.13
N ILE A 54 -1.83 10.77 -4.91
CA ILE A 54 -1.94 10.02 -6.16
C ILE A 54 -0.98 10.58 -7.20
N VAL A 55 -0.83 11.91 -7.24
CA VAL A 55 0.17 12.60 -8.07
C VAL A 55 1.58 12.17 -7.65
N GLU A 56 1.91 12.25 -6.36
CA GLU A 56 3.25 11.87 -5.85
C GLU A 56 3.61 10.40 -6.12
N LEU A 57 2.64 9.48 -5.98
CA LEU A 57 2.82 8.05 -6.32
C LEU A 57 2.99 7.85 -7.83
N THR A 58 2.33 8.67 -8.65
CA THR A 58 2.54 8.66 -10.11
C THR A 58 3.96 9.11 -10.46
N GLU A 59 4.43 10.21 -9.87
CA GLU A 59 5.79 10.72 -10.07
C GLU A 59 6.86 9.76 -9.54
N ALA A 60 6.55 8.99 -8.50
CA ALA A 60 7.41 7.93 -7.99
C ALA A 60 7.45 6.67 -8.87
N GLY A 61 6.67 6.63 -9.97
CA GLY A 61 6.64 5.50 -10.90
C GLY A 61 5.79 4.32 -10.44
N CYS A 62 4.97 4.48 -9.40
CA CYS A 62 4.24 3.36 -8.80
C CYS A 62 3.04 2.86 -9.62
N PHE A 63 2.55 3.63 -10.60
CA PHE A 63 1.42 3.24 -11.44
C PHE A 63 1.91 2.72 -12.79
N GLY A 64 1.82 1.40 -12.97
CA GLY A 64 2.05 0.74 -14.25
C GLY A 64 0.79 0.70 -15.12
N PRO A 65 0.87 0.17 -16.35
CA PRO A 65 -0.26 0.11 -17.29
C PRO A 65 -1.47 -0.69 -16.79
N ALA A 66 -1.25 -1.64 -15.87
CA ALA A 66 -2.29 -2.57 -15.41
C ALA A 66 -2.40 -2.70 -13.89
N GLN A 67 -1.42 -2.22 -13.13
CA GLN A 67 -1.37 -2.42 -11.69
C GLN A 67 -0.56 -1.33 -10.99
N PHE A 68 -0.83 -1.18 -9.69
CA PHE A 68 0.06 -0.49 -8.79
C PHE A 68 1.23 -1.40 -8.40
N ASP A 69 2.45 -0.92 -8.58
CA ASP A 69 3.70 -1.60 -8.21
C ASP A 69 4.67 -0.57 -7.63
N PRO A 70 4.80 -0.48 -6.30
CA PRO A 70 5.70 0.47 -5.66
C PRO A 70 7.16 -0.04 -5.60
N GLY A 71 7.44 -1.20 -6.20
CA GLY A 71 8.73 -1.87 -6.09
C GLY A 71 8.87 -2.71 -4.82
N GLU A 72 9.97 -3.46 -4.74
CA GLU A 72 10.14 -4.52 -3.74
C GLU A 72 10.25 -3.98 -2.30
N GLU A 73 11.09 -2.98 -2.04
CA GLU A 73 11.28 -2.43 -0.69
C GLU A 73 10.01 -1.78 -0.16
N ALA A 74 9.32 -0.98 -0.98
CA ALA A 74 8.05 -0.39 -0.60
C ALA A 74 6.97 -1.47 -0.36
N THR A 75 6.96 -2.55 -1.17
CA THR A 75 6.06 -3.70 -0.94
C THR A 75 6.35 -4.38 0.40
N ARG A 76 7.63 -4.51 0.80
CA ARG A 76 7.98 -5.06 2.11
C ARG A 76 7.54 -4.14 3.25
N ALA A 77 7.70 -2.82 3.08
CA ALA A 77 7.21 -1.84 4.05
C ALA A 77 5.69 -1.93 4.26
N VAL A 78 4.92 -1.99 3.17
CA VAL A 78 3.45 -2.18 3.21
C VAL A 78 3.09 -3.44 3.98
N ARG A 79 3.78 -4.55 3.75
CA ARG A 79 3.52 -5.82 4.46
C ARG A 79 3.87 -5.78 5.93
N ALA A 80 4.77 -4.90 6.36
CA ALA A 80 5.18 -4.77 7.75
C ALA A 80 4.34 -3.72 8.52
N TRP A 81 3.42 -3.02 7.85
CA TRP A 81 2.61 -1.98 8.47
C TRP A 81 1.50 -2.57 9.36
N GLU A 82 1.55 -2.29 10.66
CA GLU A 82 0.64 -2.85 11.66
C GLU A 82 -0.50 -1.89 12.07
N GLY A 83 -0.49 -0.64 11.58
CA GLY A 83 -1.51 0.36 11.91
C GLY A 83 -0.96 1.78 12.02
N GLY A 84 -1.87 2.74 12.20
CA GLY A 84 -1.61 4.18 12.10
C GLY A 84 -2.45 4.80 11.00
N GLU A 85 -2.22 6.07 10.67
CA GLU A 85 -2.97 6.76 9.62
C GLU A 85 -2.63 6.19 8.24
N PRO A 86 -3.63 5.77 7.43
CA PRO A 86 -3.41 5.30 6.05
C PRO A 86 -2.56 6.24 5.20
N ARG A 87 -2.74 7.55 5.39
CA ARG A 87 -1.97 8.59 4.70
C ARG A 87 -0.48 8.48 4.97
N ASP A 88 -0.08 8.14 6.18
CA ASP A 88 1.34 8.05 6.56
C ASP A 88 2.00 6.82 5.95
N LEU A 89 1.27 5.70 5.85
CA LEU A 89 1.69 4.54 5.07
C LEU A 89 1.97 4.93 3.61
N LEU A 90 1.03 5.62 2.96
CA LEU A 90 1.19 5.98 1.54
C LEU A 90 2.35 6.97 1.31
N ARG A 91 2.55 7.95 2.22
CA ARG A 91 3.73 8.83 2.17
C ARG A 91 5.04 8.06 2.32
N PHE A 92 5.06 7.06 3.21
CA PHE A 92 6.23 6.21 3.37
C PHE A 92 6.53 5.41 2.11
N VAL A 93 5.49 4.90 1.44
CA VAL A 93 5.60 4.24 0.13
C VAL A 93 6.17 5.19 -0.93
N VAL A 94 5.66 6.43 -1.03
CA VAL A 94 6.22 7.45 -1.95
C VAL A 94 7.71 7.64 -1.72
N MET A 95 8.12 7.83 -0.47
CA MET A 95 9.52 8.07 -0.12
C MET A 95 10.42 6.90 -0.53
N ILE A 96 10.04 5.65 -0.20
CA ILE A 96 10.84 4.47 -0.54
C ILE A 96 10.91 4.28 -2.06
N SER A 97 9.77 4.41 -2.75
CA SER A 97 9.67 4.18 -4.20
C SER A 97 10.52 5.19 -4.98
N LYS A 98 10.55 6.47 -4.56
CA LYS A 98 11.42 7.49 -5.17
C LYS A 98 12.91 7.16 -5.04
N VAL A 99 13.34 6.63 -3.88
CA VAL A 99 14.73 6.20 -3.67
C VAL A 99 15.09 5.03 -4.58
N GLN A 100 14.17 4.06 -4.71
CA GLN A 100 14.36 2.90 -5.59
C GLN A 100 14.44 3.31 -7.08
N LEU A 101 13.63 4.28 -7.52
CA LEU A 101 13.64 4.77 -8.91
C LEU A 101 14.98 5.45 -9.29
N MET A 102 15.69 6.00 -8.33
CA MET A 102 16.98 6.69 -8.52
C MET A 102 18.21 5.76 -8.45
N SER A 103 18.01 4.48 -8.11
CA SER A 103 19.08 3.48 -7.90
C SER A 103 19.26 2.57 -9.11
#